data_AF-A0A1A8AVJ2-F1
#
_entry.id   AF-A0A1A8AVJ2-F1
#
_cell.length_a   1.000
_cell.length_b   1.000
_cell.length_c   1.000
_cell.angle_alpha   90.00
_cell.angle_beta   90.00
_cell.angle_gamma   90.00
#
_symmetry.space_group_name_H-M   'P 1'
#
loop_
_entity.id
_entity.type
_entity.pdbx_description
1 polymer ?
#
loop_
_entity_poly.entity_id
_entity_poly.type
_entity_poly.pdbx_seq_one_letter_code
_entity_poly.pdbx_strand_id
1 'polypeptide(L)'
;MEILMTVRKFASICTMGANASALEKEIGPEQFPVNEHYFGLVNFGNTCYCNSVLQALYFCRPFREKVLAYKVQPRRKESLLTCLADLFNSIATQKKKVGVIPPKKFISRLRKENELFDNYMQQDAHEFLNYLLNTIADLLQEEKSQERQQNGKLVLNGSGGGSEVGGSEGEGGKETQQTWVHEIFQGTLTNETRC
;
A
#
# COMPACT_ATOMS: atom_id res chain seq x y z
N MET A 1 -6.57 9.74 59.26
CA MET A 1 -7.52 8.62 59.40
C MET A 1 -8.71 8.97 58.54
N GLU A 2 -8.58 8.75 57.24
CA GLU A 2 -8.93 7.50 56.52
C GLU A 2 -10.40 7.53 56.08
N ILE A 3 -10.63 7.75 54.77
CA ILE A 3 -11.15 6.75 53.81
C ILE A 3 -12.69 6.61 53.97
N LEU A 4 -13.54 6.97 53.01
CA LEU A 4 -13.70 6.24 51.75
C LEU A 4 -14.55 7.04 50.75
N MET A 5 -13.94 7.49 49.65
CA MET A 5 -14.68 7.79 48.43
C MET A 5 -15.14 6.45 47.82
N THR A 6 -16.42 6.11 47.98
CA THR A 6 -17.01 4.97 47.27
C THR A 6 -17.28 5.36 45.82
N VAL A 7 -16.22 5.39 45.01
CA VAL A 7 -16.34 5.37 43.56
C VAL A 7 -16.83 3.96 43.20
N ARG A 8 -18.10 3.83 42.85
CA ARG A 8 -18.66 2.62 42.25
C ARG A 8 -17.93 2.38 40.94
N LYS A 9 -16.92 1.51 41.02
CA LYS A 9 -16.24 0.88 39.90
C LYS A 9 -17.30 0.05 39.16
N PHE A 10 -17.92 0.63 38.12
CA PHE A 10 -18.57 -0.16 37.08
C PHE A 10 -17.45 -0.87 36.31
N ALA A 11 -16.90 -1.91 36.91
CA ALA A 11 -16.14 -2.90 36.18
C ALA A 11 -17.14 -3.70 35.36
N SER A 12 -17.41 -3.24 34.14
CA SER A 12 -17.91 -4.12 33.10
C SER A 12 -16.79 -5.11 32.83
N ILE A 13 -16.81 -6.24 33.55
CA ILE A 13 -15.95 -7.39 33.26
C ILE A 13 -16.50 -7.98 31.94
N CYS A 14 -16.08 -7.37 30.82
CA CYS A 14 -16.04 -8.08 29.56
C CYS A 14 -14.90 -9.09 29.68
N THR A 15 -15.26 -10.29 30.14
CA THR A 15 -14.36 -11.43 30.23
C THR A 15 -13.78 -11.70 28.84
N MET A 16 -12.55 -11.24 28.59
CA MET A 16 -11.80 -11.62 27.40
C MET A 16 -11.71 -13.15 27.42
N GLY A 17 -12.34 -13.81 26.44
CA GLY A 17 -12.33 -15.26 26.37
C GLY A 17 -10.90 -15.81 26.43
N ALA A 18 -10.72 -17.02 26.97
CA ALA A 18 -9.41 -17.66 27.12
C ALA A 18 -8.57 -17.76 25.83
N ASN A 19 -9.19 -17.48 24.68
CA ASN A 19 -8.61 -17.54 23.34
C ASN A 19 -8.07 -16.21 22.80
N ALA A 20 -8.14 -15.10 23.54
CA ALA A 20 -7.60 -13.81 23.09
C ALA A 20 -6.05 -13.79 23.14
N SER A 21 -5.41 -13.21 22.11
CA SER A 21 -3.95 -13.05 22.08
C SER A 21 -3.44 -12.11 23.19
N ALA A 22 -2.14 -12.14 23.48
CA ALA A 22 -1.52 -11.25 24.46
C ALA A 22 -1.74 -9.76 24.12
N LEU A 23 -1.59 -9.39 22.85
CA LEU A 23 -1.82 -8.02 22.38
C LEU A 23 -3.27 -7.60 22.54
N GLU A 24 -4.23 -8.49 22.27
CA GLU A 24 -5.65 -8.19 22.52
C GLU A 24 -5.92 -7.92 24.00
N LYS A 25 -5.28 -8.69 24.90
CA LYS A 25 -5.41 -8.51 26.34
C LYS A 25 -4.77 -7.20 26.84
N GLU A 26 -3.66 -6.79 26.25
CA GLU A 26 -2.95 -5.55 26.62
C GLU A 26 -3.70 -4.29 26.17
N ILE A 27 -4.24 -4.28 24.95
CA ILE A 27 -5.07 -3.17 24.44
C ILE A 27 -6.41 -3.11 25.20
N GLY A 28 -6.98 -4.28 25.50
CA GLY A 28 -8.27 -4.40 26.15
C GLY A 28 -9.47 -4.27 25.18
N PRO A 29 -10.63 -4.80 25.56
CA PRO A 29 -11.79 -4.92 24.67
C PRO A 29 -12.42 -3.57 24.30
N GLU A 30 -12.32 -2.55 25.15
CA GLU A 30 -12.92 -1.23 24.91
C GLU A 30 -12.14 -0.38 23.91
N GLN A 31 -10.81 -0.56 23.83
CA GLN A 31 -9.93 0.24 22.97
C GLN A 31 -9.60 -0.46 21.66
N PHE A 32 -9.84 -1.77 21.55
CA PHE A 32 -9.55 -2.53 20.34
C PHE A 32 -10.50 -2.12 19.20
N PRO A 33 -10.00 -1.54 18.09
CA PRO A 33 -10.89 -1.09 17.02
C PRO A 33 -11.61 -2.26 16.35
N VAL A 34 -12.92 -2.11 16.12
CA VAL A 34 -13.81 -3.21 15.66
C VAL A 34 -13.44 -3.81 14.30
N ASN A 35 -12.83 -3.03 13.41
CA ASN A 35 -12.50 -3.44 12.04
C ASN A 35 -10.99 -3.37 11.74
N GLU A 36 -10.15 -3.43 12.78
CA GLU A 36 -8.70 -3.36 12.62
C GLU A 36 -8.05 -4.71 12.92
N HIS A 37 -7.07 -5.07 12.09
CA HIS A 37 -6.37 -6.34 12.14
C HIS A 37 -4.88 -6.07 12.31
N TYR A 38 -4.29 -6.54 13.40
CA TYR A 38 -2.86 -6.34 13.70
C TYR A 38 -2.08 -7.61 13.37
N PHE A 39 -1.47 -7.64 12.20
CA PHE A 39 -0.70 -8.79 11.72
C PHE A 39 0.77 -8.45 11.54
N GLY A 40 1.64 -9.18 12.23
CA GLY A 40 3.07 -9.14 11.99
C GLY A 40 3.44 -9.80 10.66
N LEU A 41 4.60 -9.46 10.11
CA LEU A 41 5.13 -10.07 8.90
C LEU A 41 6.34 -10.94 9.22
N VAL A 42 6.34 -12.17 8.70
CA VAL A 42 7.47 -13.11 8.88
C VAL A 42 8.70 -12.57 8.16
N ASN A 43 9.88 -12.70 8.78
CA ASN A 43 11.15 -12.35 8.16
C ASN A 43 11.71 -13.56 7.38
N PHE A 44 12.12 -13.36 6.12
CA PHE A 44 12.70 -14.37 5.24
C PHE A 44 14.20 -14.12 4.98
N GLY A 45 14.95 -13.92 6.08
CA GLY A 45 16.39 -13.61 6.02
C GLY A 45 16.63 -12.15 5.66
N ASN A 46 16.95 -11.32 6.65
CA ASN A 46 17.25 -9.88 6.50
C ASN A 46 16.19 -9.05 5.74
N THR A 47 14.93 -9.48 5.71
CA THR A 47 13.80 -8.76 5.08
C THR A 47 13.07 -7.79 6.02
N CYS A 48 13.62 -7.50 7.20
CA CYS A 48 12.96 -6.62 8.16
C CYS A 48 12.84 -5.17 7.68
N TYR A 49 13.76 -4.69 6.82
CA TYR A 49 13.65 -3.39 6.15
C TYR A 49 12.37 -3.30 5.31
N CYS A 50 12.00 -4.39 4.64
CA CYS A 50 10.79 -4.47 3.83
C CYS A 50 9.56 -4.56 4.73
N ASN A 51 9.59 -5.43 5.74
CA ASN A 51 8.48 -5.60 6.67
C ASN A 51 8.13 -4.31 7.41
N SER A 52 9.11 -3.53 7.87
CA SER A 52 8.86 -2.27 8.58
C SER A 52 8.20 -1.21 7.69
N VAL A 53 8.66 -1.07 6.43
CA VAL A 53 8.07 -0.16 5.45
C VAL A 53 6.66 -0.59 5.06
N LEU A 54 6.42 -1.89 4.84
CA LEU A 54 5.09 -2.40 4.54
C LEU A 54 4.08 -2.12 5.66
N GLN A 55 4.51 -2.24 6.92
CA GLN A 55 3.69 -1.89 8.08
C GLN A 55 3.39 -0.39 8.12
N ALA A 56 4.40 0.46 7.93
CA ALA A 56 4.20 1.91 7.89
C ALA A 56 3.18 2.31 6.81
N LEU A 57 3.34 1.78 5.60
CA LEU A 57 2.43 2.03 4.47
C LEU A 57 1.02 1.46 4.71
N TYR A 58 0.88 0.32 5.39
CA TYR A 58 -0.43 -0.24 5.72
C TYR A 58 -1.21 0.66 6.70
N PHE A 59 -0.53 1.32 7.64
CA PHE A 59 -1.17 2.24 8.58
C PHE A 59 -1.35 3.66 8.01
N CYS A 60 -0.77 3.97 6.85
CA CYS A 60 -1.16 5.12 6.05
C CYS A 60 -2.55 4.88 5.42
N ARG A 61 -3.62 5.21 6.16
CA ARG A 61 -5.02 4.91 5.76
C ARG A 61 -5.36 5.30 4.31
N PRO A 62 -5.03 6.51 3.80
CA PRO A 62 -5.33 6.88 2.42
C PRO A 62 -4.68 5.93 1.40
N PHE A 63 -3.43 5.52 1.66
CA PHE A 63 -2.71 4.59 0.81
C PHE A 63 -3.32 3.18 0.87
N ARG A 64 -3.59 2.68 2.07
CA ARG A 64 -4.24 1.38 2.29
C ARG A 64 -5.56 1.29 1.54
N GLU A 65 -6.41 2.31 1.63
CA GLU A 65 -7.72 2.34 0.97
C GLU A 65 -7.60 2.28 -0.56
N LYS A 66 -6.67 3.05 -1.15
CA LYS A 66 -6.42 3.01 -2.60
C LYS A 66 -5.89 1.64 -3.05
N VAL A 67 -4.97 1.04 -2.28
CA VAL A 67 -4.41 -0.29 -2.58
C VAL A 67 -5.49 -1.38 -2.48
N LEU A 68 -6.36 -1.33 -1.46
CA LEU A 68 -7.48 -2.27 -1.33
C LEU A 68 -8.51 -2.07 -2.46
N ALA A 69 -8.81 -0.83 -2.85
CA ALA A 69 -9.69 -0.55 -3.97
C ALA A 69 -9.10 -1.05 -5.31
N TYR A 70 -7.78 -0.99 -5.47
CA TYR A 70 -7.09 -1.53 -6.65
C TYR A 70 -7.30 -3.05 -6.78
N LYS A 71 -7.32 -3.81 -5.67
CA LYS A 71 -7.52 -5.28 -5.67
C LYS A 71 -8.86 -5.73 -6.25
N VAL A 72 -9.90 -4.90 -6.14
CA VAL A 72 -11.28 -5.22 -6.56
C VAL A 72 -11.44 -5.14 -8.08
N GLN A 73 -10.54 -4.44 -8.77
CA GLN A 73 -10.66 -4.23 -10.22
C GLN A 73 -10.39 -5.53 -11.01
N PRO A 74 -11.26 -5.89 -11.97
CA PRO A 74 -11.10 -7.10 -12.75
C PRO A 74 -9.95 -6.98 -13.78
N ARG A 75 -9.28 -8.11 -14.06
CA ARG A 75 -8.32 -8.28 -15.18
C ARG A 75 -7.05 -7.39 -15.14
N ARG A 76 -6.36 -7.33 -13.99
CA ARG A 76 -5.01 -6.76 -13.90
C ARG A 76 -3.94 -7.84 -14.11
N LYS A 77 -2.84 -7.49 -14.79
CA LYS A 77 -1.67 -8.37 -14.94
C LYS A 77 -0.92 -8.43 -13.61
N GLU A 78 -0.26 -9.56 -13.34
CA GLU A 78 0.54 -9.72 -12.13
C GLU A 78 1.75 -8.75 -12.13
N SER A 79 1.78 -7.86 -11.13
CA SER A 79 2.78 -6.82 -10.86
C SER A 79 3.09 -6.74 -9.36
N LEU A 80 4.16 -6.04 -8.98
CA LEU A 80 4.44 -5.74 -7.57
C LEU A 80 3.27 -5.07 -6.85
N LEU A 81 2.55 -4.16 -7.53
CA LEU A 81 1.33 -3.54 -6.99
C LEU A 81 0.22 -4.57 -6.73
N THR A 82 -0.02 -5.52 -7.63
CA THR A 82 -1.00 -6.59 -7.36
C THR A 82 -0.59 -7.47 -6.18
N CYS A 83 0.70 -7.79 -6.03
CA CYS A 83 1.19 -8.55 -4.89
C CYS A 83 1.05 -7.76 -3.56
N LEU A 84 1.27 -6.45 -3.60
CA LEU A 84 1.04 -5.57 -2.45
C LEU A 84 -0.45 -5.54 -2.07
N ALA A 85 -1.32 -5.41 -3.07
CA ALA A 85 -2.76 -5.40 -2.90
C ALA A 85 -3.28 -6.73 -2.32
N ASP A 86 -2.75 -7.86 -2.79
CA ASP A 86 -3.03 -9.19 -2.22
C ASP A 86 -2.59 -9.28 -0.76
N LEU A 87 -1.41 -8.75 -0.42
CA LEU A 87 -0.90 -8.74 0.95
C LEU A 87 -1.78 -7.90 1.86
N PHE A 88 -2.11 -6.66 1.47
CA PHE A 88 -2.95 -5.78 2.27
C PHE A 88 -4.36 -6.35 2.44
N ASN A 89 -4.92 -6.92 1.38
CA ASN A 89 -6.20 -7.62 1.46
C ASN A 89 -6.13 -8.82 2.41
N SER A 90 -5.04 -9.61 2.37
CA SER A 90 -4.88 -10.75 3.27
C SER A 90 -4.84 -10.38 4.76
N ILE A 91 -4.33 -9.19 5.10
CA ILE A 91 -4.37 -8.64 6.45
C ILE A 91 -5.79 -8.16 6.78
N ALA A 92 -6.40 -7.38 5.89
CA ALA A 92 -7.69 -6.74 6.12
C ALA A 92 -8.88 -7.72 6.18
N THR A 93 -8.81 -8.88 5.52
CA THR A 93 -9.90 -9.87 5.49
C THR A 93 -9.74 -10.99 6.52
N GLN A 94 -8.80 -10.85 7.44
CA GLN A 94 -8.43 -11.94 8.31
C GLN A 94 -9.47 -12.15 9.43
N LYS A 95 -9.79 -13.41 9.77
CA LYS A 95 -10.82 -13.69 10.78
C LYS A 95 -10.37 -13.35 12.20
N LYS A 96 -9.07 -13.47 12.46
CA LYS A 96 -8.45 -13.16 13.76
C LYS A 96 -8.12 -11.67 13.81
N LYS A 97 -8.21 -11.09 15.01
CA LYS A 97 -7.81 -9.71 15.27
C LYS A 97 -6.29 -9.52 15.25
N VAL A 98 -5.55 -10.53 15.72
CA VAL A 98 -4.09 -10.49 15.81
C VAL A 98 -3.48 -11.78 15.25
N GLY A 99 -2.32 -11.66 14.60
CA GLY A 99 -1.54 -12.83 14.17
C GLY A 99 -0.30 -12.47 13.37
N VAL A 100 0.14 -13.40 12.53
CA VAL A 100 1.34 -13.24 11.69
C VAL A 100 1.05 -13.77 10.28
N ILE A 101 1.50 -13.05 9.25
CA ILE A 101 1.36 -13.41 7.84
C ILE A 101 2.74 -13.52 7.17
N PRO A 102 2.99 -14.56 6.36
CA PRO A 102 4.20 -14.66 5.55
C PRO A 102 4.05 -13.91 4.20
N PRO A 103 4.76 -12.79 3.96
CA PRO A 103 4.69 -12.05 2.68
C PRO A 103 5.44 -12.71 1.50
N LYS A 104 5.38 -14.05 1.37
CA LYS A 104 6.18 -14.82 0.40
C LYS A 104 6.02 -14.36 -1.06
N LYS A 105 4.77 -14.15 -1.50
CA LYS A 105 4.48 -13.72 -2.87
C LYS A 105 5.08 -12.34 -3.17
N PHE A 106 4.88 -11.40 -2.25
CA PHE A 106 5.43 -10.05 -2.39
C PHE A 106 6.96 -10.06 -2.43
N ILE A 107 7.62 -10.75 -1.50
CA ILE A 107 9.09 -10.85 -1.46
C ILE A 107 9.62 -11.53 -2.73
N SER A 108 8.99 -12.62 -3.18
CA SER A 108 9.38 -13.30 -4.42
C SER A 108 9.24 -12.38 -5.64
N ARG A 109 8.22 -11.52 -5.67
CA ARG A 109 8.02 -10.57 -6.76
C ARG A 109 9.03 -9.44 -6.72
N LEU A 110 9.27 -8.87 -5.53
CA LEU A 110 10.26 -7.82 -5.30
C LEU A 110 11.65 -8.24 -5.79
N ARG A 111 12.11 -9.43 -5.41
CA ARG A 111 13.40 -10.00 -5.84
C ARG A 111 13.48 -10.19 -7.36
N LYS A 112 12.38 -10.60 -7.98
CA LYS A 112 12.32 -10.79 -9.43
C LYS A 112 12.34 -9.47 -10.20
N GLU A 113 11.77 -8.41 -9.64
CA GLU A 113 11.68 -7.11 -10.33
C GLU A 113 12.91 -6.21 -10.13
N ASN A 114 13.69 -6.42 -9.07
CA ASN A 114 14.89 -5.62 -8.82
C ASN A 114 16.00 -6.47 -8.19
N GLU A 115 17.08 -6.65 -8.95
CA GLU A 115 18.26 -7.44 -8.58
C GLU A 115 18.94 -6.93 -7.29
N LEU A 116 18.81 -5.64 -6.98
CA LEU A 116 19.36 -5.06 -5.74
C LEU A 116 18.79 -5.73 -4.48
N PHE A 117 17.53 -6.17 -4.55
CA PHE A 117 16.85 -6.86 -3.47
C PHE A 117 16.95 -8.40 -3.57
N ASP A 118 17.50 -8.95 -4.66
CA ASP A 118 17.63 -10.40 -4.89
C ASP A 118 18.85 -11.01 -4.21
N ASN A 119 18.94 -10.78 -2.90
CA ASN A 119 19.95 -11.40 -2.05
C ASN A 119 19.42 -11.51 -0.62
N TYR A 120 20.25 -12.05 0.27
CA TYR A 120 19.94 -12.23 1.69
C TYR A 120 20.59 -11.17 2.58
N MET A 121 21.07 -10.06 2.01
CA MET A 121 21.70 -8.98 2.78
C MET A 121 20.64 -8.05 3.38
N GLN A 122 21.01 -7.38 4.47
CA GLN A 122 20.26 -6.21 4.94
C GLN A 122 20.30 -5.12 3.86
N GLN A 123 19.18 -4.43 3.69
CA GLN A 123 19.03 -3.35 2.72
C GLN A 123 18.53 -2.09 3.42
N ASP A 124 18.73 -0.95 2.77
CA ASP A 124 18.21 0.32 3.28
C ASP A 124 16.68 0.38 3.11
N ALA A 125 15.96 0.60 4.21
CA ALA A 125 14.51 0.72 4.22
C ALA A 125 14.03 1.93 3.41
N HIS A 126 14.80 3.03 3.40
CA HIS A 126 14.49 4.22 2.62
C HIS A 126 14.63 3.96 1.11
N GLU A 127 15.67 3.23 0.71
CA GLU A 127 15.85 2.82 -0.69
C GLU A 127 14.69 1.93 -1.15
N PHE A 128 14.29 0.96 -0.32
CA PHE A 128 13.13 0.12 -0.60
C PHE A 128 11.83 0.93 -0.71
N LEU A 129 11.59 1.88 0.20
CA LEU A 129 10.40 2.74 0.16
C LEU A 129 10.35 3.55 -1.14
N ASN A 130 11.45 4.20 -1.49
CA ASN A 130 11.54 5.03 -2.69
C ASN A 130 11.31 4.20 -3.97
N TYR A 131 11.98 3.04 -4.06
CA TYR A 131 11.75 2.08 -5.14
C TYR A 131 10.29 1.65 -5.24
N LEU A 132 9.67 1.26 -4.11
CA LEU A 132 8.29 0.77 -4.09
C LEU A 132 7.30 1.84 -4.55
N LEU A 133 7.41 3.07 -4.06
CA LEU A 133 6.49 4.16 -4.41
C LEU A 133 6.61 4.55 -5.88
N ASN A 134 7.84 4.68 -6.41
CA ASN A 134 8.05 4.99 -7.83
C ASN A 134 7.55 3.85 -8.72
N THR A 135 7.85 2.60 -8.38
CA THR A 135 7.36 1.43 -9.15
C THR A 135 5.83 1.39 -9.20
N ILE A 136 5.15 1.66 -8.09
CA ILE A 136 3.68 1.72 -8.07
C ILE A 136 3.17 2.90 -8.91
N ALA A 137 3.83 4.07 -8.81
CA ALA A 137 3.46 5.24 -9.60
C ALA A 137 3.57 4.96 -11.11
N ASP A 138 4.66 4.34 -11.56
CA ASP A 138 4.92 4.00 -12.95
C ASP A 138 3.90 2.98 -13.46
N LEU A 139 3.64 1.90 -12.70
CA LEU A 139 2.62 0.90 -13.04
C LEU A 139 1.23 1.52 -13.28
N LEU A 140 0.84 2.50 -12.44
CA LEU A 140 -0.43 3.20 -12.59
C LEU A 140 -0.46 4.14 -13.80
N GLN A 141 0.66 4.77 -14.14
CA GLN A 141 0.76 5.61 -15.34
C GLN A 141 0.71 4.78 -16.62
N GLU A 142 1.37 3.62 -16.63
CA GLU A 142 1.34 2.67 -17.73
C GLU A 142 -0.10 2.16 -17.98
N GLU A 143 -0.81 1.82 -16.91
CA GLU A 143 -2.22 1.38 -17.01
C GLU A 143 -3.13 2.47 -17.58
N LYS A 144 -3.03 3.71 -17.10
CA LYS A 144 -3.79 4.85 -17.65
C LYS A 144 -3.49 5.08 -19.13
N SER A 145 -2.23 4.91 -19.53
CA SER A 145 -1.80 5.07 -20.92
C SER A 145 -2.38 3.97 -21.82
N GLN A 146 -2.41 2.72 -21.35
CA GLN A 146 -3.01 1.59 -22.07
C GLN A 146 -4.53 1.75 -22.22
N GLU A 147 -5.23 2.20 -21.18
CA GLU A 147 -6.68 2.46 -21.22
C GLU A 147 -7.04 3.53 -22.27
N ARG A 148 -6.24 4.61 -22.35
CA ARG A 148 -6.42 5.66 -23.37
C ARG A 148 -6.21 5.14 -24.80
N GLN A 149 -5.15 4.36 -25.01
CA GLN A 149 -4.86 3.78 -26.33
C GLN A 149 -5.95 2.80 -26.78
N GLN A 150 -6.50 2.03 -25.84
CA GLN A 150 -7.56 1.07 -26.14
C GLN A 150 -8.90 1.77 -26.46
N ASN A 151 -9.24 2.85 -25.76
CA ASN A 151 -10.42 3.67 -26.08
C ASN A 151 -10.27 4.44 -27.41
N GLY A 152 -9.08 4.98 -27.70
CA GLY A 152 -8.83 5.68 -28.97
C GLY A 152 -8.95 4.79 -30.21
N LYS A 153 -8.59 3.50 -30.08
CA LYS A 153 -8.68 2.53 -31.18
C LYS A 153 -10.12 2.10 -31.49
N LEU A 154 -11.04 2.18 -30.53
CA LEU A 154 -12.46 1.87 -30.73
C LEU A 154 -13.21 2.98 -31.49
N VAL A 155 -12.81 4.24 -31.33
CA VAL A 155 -13.44 5.38 -32.03
C VAL A 155 -13.12 5.38 -33.53
N LEU A 156 -11.93 4.92 -33.94
CA LEU A 156 -11.51 4.89 -35.35
C LEU A 156 -12.20 3.81 -36.20
N ASN A 157 -12.81 2.80 -35.58
CA ASN A 157 -13.53 1.74 -36.31
C ASN A 157 -15.03 2.07 -36.53
N GLY A 158 -15.51 3.23 -36.08
CA GLY A 158 -16.92 3.61 -36.14
C GLY A 158 -17.33 4.54 -37.30
N SER A 159 -16.40 5.09 -38.06
CA SER A 159 -16.73 5.97 -39.20
C SER A 159 -15.58 6.03 -40.18
N GLY A 160 -15.82 5.57 -41.42
CA GLY A 160 -14.90 5.80 -42.53
C GLY A 160 -14.90 7.28 -42.92
N GLY A 161 -13.71 7.83 -43.15
CA GLY A 161 -13.55 9.15 -43.78
C GLY A 161 -12.27 9.89 -43.40
N GLY A 162 -11.25 9.82 -44.27
CA GLY A 162 -10.44 10.96 -44.71
C GLY A 162 -9.51 11.70 -43.74
N SER A 163 -8.21 11.50 -43.96
CA SER A 163 -7.11 12.49 -44.05
C SER A 163 -6.75 13.48 -42.94
N GLU A 164 -5.44 13.42 -42.65
CA GLU A 164 -4.45 14.51 -42.49
C GLU A 164 -4.18 15.18 -41.12
N VAL A 165 -2.93 14.93 -40.70
CA VAL A 165 -1.89 15.86 -40.22
C VAL A 165 -2.15 16.67 -38.94
N GLY A 166 -1.24 16.51 -37.98
CA GLY A 166 -1.09 17.45 -36.88
C GLY A 166 -0.07 16.98 -35.84
N GLY A 167 1.20 16.89 -36.22
CA GLY A 167 2.29 16.89 -35.26
C GLY A 167 2.30 18.23 -34.52
N SER A 168 2.27 18.19 -33.19
CA SER A 168 2.61 19.33 -32.34
C SER A 168 3.57 18.84 -31.28
N GLU A 169 4.85 19.09 -31.55
CA GLU A 169 5.87 19.23 -30.53
C GLU A 169 5.53 20.50 -29.73
N GLY A 170 5.00 20.30 -28.52
CA GLY A 170 4.88 21.33 -27.51
C GLY A 170 5.92 21.10 -26.44
N GLU A 171 6.97 21.91 -26.45
CA GLU A 171 7.79 22.19 -25.27
C GLU A 171 6.90 22.87 -24.22
N GLY A 172 6.52 22.11 -23.20
CA GLY A 172 5.76 22.55 -22.04
C GLY A 172 5.59 21.34 -21.15
N GLY A 173 6.13 21.39 -19.94
CA GLY A 173 6.36 20.25 -19.05
C GLY A 173 5.36 19.11 -19.18
N LYS A 174 5.84 17.86 -19.32
CA LYS A 174 5.01 16.66 -19.15
C LYS A 174 4.18 16.89 -17.88
N GLU A 175 2.89 17.19 -18.03
CA GLU A 175 1.92 16.99 -16.97
C GLU A 175 1.97 15.49 -16.72
N THR A 176 2.85 15.07 -15.81
CA THR A 176 2.91 13.71 -15.33
C THR A 176 1.50 13.43 -14.84
N GLN A 177 0.81 12.52 -15.53
CA GLN A 177 -0.57 12.19 -15.19
C GLN A 177 -0.56 11.75 -13.73
N GLN A 178 -1.04 12.63 -12.85
CA GLN A 178 -0.94 12.40 -11.42
C GLN A 178 -1.68 11.11 -11.08
N THR A 179 -1.00 10.24 -10.37
CA THR A 179 -1.57 9.00 -9.85
C THR A 179 -1.98 9.23 -8.40
N TRP A 180 -2.80 8.36 -7.84
CA TRP A 180 -3.17 8.47 -6.43
C TRP A 180 -1.96 8.29 -5.49
N VAL A 181 -0.83 7.76 -5.97
CA VAL A 181 0.45 7.76 -5.22
C VAL A 181 0.98 9.19 -5.09
N HIS A 182 0.95 9.95 -6.19
CA HIS A 182 1.35 11.35 -6.21
C HIS A 182 0.44 12.21 -5.32
N GLU A 183 -0.87 11.97 -5.36
CA GLU A 183 -1.84 12.66 -4.50
C GLU A 183 -1.54 12.48 -3.00
N ILE A 184 -0.96 11.33 -2.60
CA ILE A 184 -0.73 10.99 -1.19
C ILE A 184 0.67 11.43 -0.73
N PHE A 185 1.71 11.23 -1.55
CA PHE A 185 3.10 11.34 -1.11
C PHE A 185 3.90 12.43 -1.82
N GLN A 186 3.44 12.99 -2.94
CA GLN A 186 4.22 13.97 -3.68
C GLN A 186 4.16 15.34 -2.98
N GLY A 187 5.34 15.94 -2.81
CA GLY A 187 5.51 17.35 -2.45
C GLY A 187 6.49 18.03 -3.41
N THR A 188 6.69 19.33 -3.26
CA THR A 188 7.66 20.10 -4.03
C THR A 188 8.60 20.82 -3.08
N LEU A 189 9.89 20.76 -3.37
CA LEU A 189 10.95 21.45 -2.65
C LEU A 189 11.65 22.42 -3.60
N THR A 190 11.94 23.63 -3.11
CA THR A 190 12.76 24.61 -3.83
C THR A 190 14.12 24.71 -3.13
N ASN A 191 15.19 24.35 -3.85
CA ASN A 191 16.57 24.48 -3.36
C ASN A 191 17.19 25.75 -3.94
N GLU A 192 17.52 26.71 -3.08
CA GLU A 192 18.22 27.94 -3.46
C GLU A 192 19.69 27.86 -3.03
N THR A 193 20.61 28.08 -3.97
CA THR A 193 22.05 28.14 -3.69
C THR A 193 22.56 29.53 -4.05
N ARG A 194 23.07 30.27 -3.05
CA ARG A 194 23.67 31.59 -3.27
C ARG A 194 25.18 31.51 -3.06
N CYS A 195 25.92 32.03 -4.03
CA CYS A 195 27.39 32.15 -4.00
C CYS A 195 27.85 33.11 -2.90
#